data_AF-A0A8S3JC01-F1
#
_entry.id   AF-A0A8S3JC01-F1
#
_cell.length_a   1.000
_cell.length_b   1.000
_cell.length_c   1.000
_cell.angle_alpha   90.00
_cell.angle_beta   90.00
_cell.angle_gamma   90.00
#
_symmetry.space_group_name_H-M   'P 1'
#
loop_
_entity.id
_entity.type
_entity.pdbx_description
1 polymer ?
#
loop_
_entity_poly.entity_id
_entity_poly.type
_entity_poly.pdbx_seq_one_letter_code
_entity_poly.pdbx_strand_id
1 'polypeptide(L)'
;LFETVRRCVGNQCVHRVGSIENDTFPLILIVIRSRGLLELVNIIEGKSTPSEVLLNLIQSHESFEEQRLRDVDEEIMREKRENLKKQQEDEYEQSLQADLAKERARQEEYDANERLKQQRLQQQEESKARLPEEPSETEKNITRLKIRLPNDEGVLMRRFHINNNLQ
;
A
#
# COMPACT_ATOMS: atom_id res chain seq x y z
N LEU A 1 -53.07 19.25 7.63
CA LEU A 1 -52.34 18.29 8.50
C LEU A 1 -51.65 17.19 7.67
N PHE A 2 -52.40 16.35 6.96
CA PHE A 2 -51.83 15.21 6.22
C PHE A 2 -50.79 15.57 5.16
N GLU A 3 -51.01 16.63 4.36
CA GLU A 3 -50.00 17.10 3.40
C GLU A 3 -48.72 17.61 4.07
N THR A 4 -48.86 18.28 5.22
CA THR A 4 -47.70 18.75 6.01
C THR A 4 -46.93 17.57 6.58
N VAL A 5 -47.62 16.58 7.17
CA VAL A 5 -47.00 15.34 7.67
C VAL A 5 -46.32 14.58 6.53
N ARG A 6 -46.98 14.47 5.37
CA ARG A 6 -46.43 13.84 4.16
C ARG A 6 -45.15 14.52 3.71
N ARG A 7 -45.14 15.85 3.67
CA ARG A 7 -43.99 16.65 3.24
C ARG A 7 -42.82 16.57 4.21
N CYS A 8 -43.10 16.55 5.52
CA CYS A 8 -42.05 16.60 6.54
C CYS A 8 -41.50 15.21 6.86
N VAL A 9 -42.34 14.17 6.91
CA VAL A 9 -41.99 12.85 7.50
C VAL A 9 -42.26 11.68 6.55
N GLY A 10 -42.83 11.94 5.36
CA GLY A 10 -43.04 10.96 4.31
C GLY A 10 -44.41 10.27 4.33
N ASN A 11 -44.69 9.50 3.27
CA ASN A 11 -46.01 8.89 3.01
C ASN A 11 -46.42 7.85 4.07
N GLN A 12 -45.45 7.12 4.61
CA GLN A 12 -45.67 6.07 5.61
C GLN A 12 -46.32 6.60 6.90
N CYS A 13 -46.03 7.84 7.27
CA CYS A 13 -46.58 8.49 8.46
C CYS A 13 -48.02 8.99 8.25
N VAL A 14 -48.41 9.25 7.00
CA VAL A 14 -49.75 9.74 6.66
C VAL A 14 -50.82 8.70 6.99
N HIS A 15 -50.54 7.42 6.74
CA HIS A 15 -51.47 6.34 7.09
C HIS A 15 -51.67 6.22 8.60
N ARG A 16 -50.60 6.33 9.40
CA ARG A 16 -50.67 6.26 10.87
C ARG A 16 -51.47 7.42 11.46
N VAL A 17 -51.28 8.65 10.96
CA VAL A 17 -52.07 9.81 11.42
C VAL A 17 -53.51 9.72 10.89
N GLY A 18 -53.71 9.14 9.70
CA GLY A 18 -55.02 9.07 9.03
C GLY A 18 -55.97 8.04 9.61
N SER A 19 -55.45 7.04 10.33
CA SER A 19 -56.25 6.05 11.04
C SER A 19 -56.75 6.50 12.41
N ILE A 20 -56.37 7.69 12.88
CA ILE A 20 -56.72 8.22 14.20
C ILE A 20 -58.11 8.86 14.14
N GLU A 21 -58.97 8.55 15.12
CA GLU A 21 -60.33 9.07 15.21
C GLU A 21 -60.34 10.58 15.47
N ASN A 22 -61.28 11.30 14.82
CA ASN A 22 -61.37 12.77 14.92
C ASN A 22 -61.67 13.28 16.35
N ASP A 23 -62.20 12.43 17.23
CA ASP A 23 -62.53 12.80 18.61
C ASP A 23 -61.31 12.75 19.55
N THR A 24 -60.15 12.29 19.06
CA THR A 24 -58.91 12.17 19.86
C THR A 24 -57.98 13.37 19.75
N PHE A 25 -58.37 14.40 19.00
CA PHE A 25 -57.63 15.64 18.89
C PHE A 25 -57.70 16.46 20.20
N PRO A 26 -56.65 17.27 20.51
CA PRO A 26 -55.45 17.55 19.71
C PRO A 26 -54.43 16.41 19.71
N LEU A 27 -53.65 16.29 18.64
CA LEU A 27 -52.55 15.33 18.53
C LEU A 27 -51.20 16.01 18.72
N ILE A 28 -50.32 15.37 19.50
CA ILE A 28 -48.92 15.78 19.65
C ILE A 28 -48.06 14.76 18.90
N LEU A 29 -47.30 15.24 17.92
CA LEU A 29 -46.41 14.42 17.09
C LEU A 29 -44.97 14.59 17.58
N ILE A 30 -44.32 13.49 17.96
CA ILE A 30 -42.90 13.48 18.32
C ILE A 30 -42.11 13.04 17.09
N VAL A 31 -41.32 13.98 16.56
CA VAL A 31 -40.49 13.79 15.37
C VAL A 31 -39.04 13.94 15.75
N ILE A 32 -38.20 13.02 15.27
CA ILE A 32 -36.76 13.02 15.48
C ILE A 32 -36.06 13.16 14.14
N ARG A 33 -34.88 13.80 14.15
CA ARG A 33 -34.01 13.89 12.97
C ARG A 33 -32.91 12.86 13.09
N SER A 34 -32.93 11.84 12.23
CA SER A 34 -31.93 10.78 12.14
C SER A 34 -31.26 10.83 10.77
N ARG A 35 -29.93 10.87 10.72
CA ARG A 35 -29.12 10.83 9.47
C ARG A 35 -29.61 11.74 8.35
N GLY A 36 -30.15 12.91 8.70
CA GLY A 36 -30.64 13.90 7.75
C GLY A 36 -32.13 13.78 7.36
N LEU A 37 -32.81 12.72 7.77
CA LEU A 37 -34.22 12.46 7.56
C LEU A 37 -35.03 12.74 8.84
N LEU A 38 -36.27 13.17 8.67
CA LEU A 38 -37.22 13.32 9.78
C LEU A 38 -38.03 12.02 9.90
N GLU A 39 -38.17 11.53 11.11
CA GLU A 39 -38.85 10.27 11.44
C GLU A 39 -39.91 10.52 12.51
N LEU A 40 -41.12 10.00 12.29
CA LEU A 40 -42.21 10.08 13.27
C LEU A 40 -42.05 8.94 14.25
N VAL A 41 -41.63 9.26 15.48
CA VAL A 41 -41.36 8.26 16.51
C VAL A 41 -42.63 7.94 17.30
N ASN A 42 -43.38 8.97 17.71
CA ASN A 42 -44.57 8.76 18.52
C ASN A 42 -45.69 9.76 18.20
N ILE A 43 -46.93 9.36 18.50
CA ILE A 43 -48.14 10.18 18.38
C ILE A 43 -48.87 10.09 19.72
N ILE A 44 -49.07 11.22 20.38
CA ILE A 44 -49.82 11.30 21.64
C ILE A 44 -51.17 11.94 21.36
N GLU A 45 -52.22 11.30 21.85
CA GLU A 45 -53.60 11.74 21.70
C GLU A 45 -54.00 12.76 22.78
N GLY A 46 -54.99 13.59 22.49
CA GLY A 46 -55.41 14.67 23.37
C GLY A 46 -56.08 14.19 24.66
N LYS A 47 -56.54 12.94 24.68
CA LYS A 47 -57.13 12.29 25.86
C LYS A 47 -56.10 11.76 26.86
N SER A 48 -54.80 11.82 26.54
CA SER A 48 -53.75 11.33 27.41
C SER A 48 -53.58 12.17 28.67
N THR A 49 -53.25 11.50 29.78
CA THR A 49 -52.94 12.19 31.04
C THR A 49 -51.58 12.89 30.97
N PRO A 50 -51.33 13.96 31.76
CA PRO A 50 -50.03 14.62 31.77
C PRO A 50 -48.86 13.67 32.08
N SER A 51 -49.09 12.67 32.93
CA SER A 51 -48.12 11.64 33.25
C SER A 51 -47.79 10.74 32.04
N GLU A 52 -48.78 10.37 31.24
CA GLU A 52 -48.57 9.61 29.99
C GLU A 52 -47.81 10.44 28.96
N VAL A 53 -48.13 11.72 28.82
CA VAL A 53 -47.42 12.63 27.91
C VAL A 53 -45.94 12.70 28.32
N LEU A 54 -45.66 12.90 29.61
CA LEU A 54 -44.31 12.96 30.14
C LEU A 54 -43.56 11.64 29.93
N LEU A 55 -44.19 10.51 30.20
CA LEU A 55 -43.59 9.19 30.00
C LEU A 55 -43.23 8.95 28.53
N ASN A 56 -44.13 9.27 27.60
CA ASN A 56 -43.88 9.15 26.16
C ASN A 56 -42.73 10.06 25.69
N LEU A 57 -42.61 11.26 26.26
CA LEU A 57 -41.49 12.17 25.97
C LEU A 57 -40.17 11.62 26.48
N ILE A 58 -40.13 11.12 27.73
CA ILE A 58 -38.93 10.51 28.31
C ILE A 58 -38.49 9.32 27.46
N GLN A 59 -39.41 8.41 27.14
CA GLN A 59 -39.12 7.22 26.31
C GLN A 59 -38.61 7.60 24.92
N SER A 60 -39.25 8.59 24.28
CA SER A 60 -38.80 9.05 22.96
C SER A 60 -37.42 9.70 23.00
N HIS A 61 -37.12 10.42 24.08
CA HIS A 61 -35.81 11.04 24.30
C HIS A 61 -34.72 9.99 24.58
N GLU A 62 -34.98 9.00 25.44
CA GLU A 62 -34.05 7.92 25.73
C GLU A 62 -33.74 7.10 24.48
N SER A 63 -34.77 6.75 23.71
CA SER A 63 -34.60 6.06 22.43
C SER A 63 -33.76 6.87 21.43
N PHE A 64 -33.96 8.20 21.38
CA PHE A 64 -33.16 9.09 20.56
C PHE A 64 -31.70 9.13 21.00
N GLU A 65 -31.42 9.26 22.30
CA GLU A 65 -30.05 9.29 22.81
C GLU A 65 -29.31 7.98 22.54
N GLU A 66 -29.97 6.83 22.71
CA GLU A 66 -29.40 5.53 22.33
C GLU A 66 -29.08 5.46 20.83
N GLN A 67 -30.00 5.92 19.98
CA GLN A 67 -29.79 5.95 18.54
C GLN A 67 -28.63 6.89 18.17
N ARG A 68 -28.56 8.06 18.80
CA ARG A 68 -27.48 9.03 18.58
C ARG A 68 -26.12 8.47 18.98
N LEU A 69 -26.04 7.77 20.11
CA LEU A 69 -24.81 7.12 20.55
C LEU A 69 -24.39 6.00 19.58
N ARG A 70 -25.34 5.15 19.14
CA ARG A 70 -25.06 4.13 18.13
C ARG A 70 -24.55 4.73 16.82
N ASP A 71 -25.17 5.81 16.34
CA ASP A 71 -24.73 6.51 15.13
C ASP A 71 -23.29 7.05 15.26
N VAL A 72 -22.95 7.63 16.42
CA VAL A 72 -21.58 8.11 16.70
C VAL A 72 -20.58 6.96 16.74
N ASP A 73 -20.91 5.86 17.43
CA ASP A 73 -20.04 4.69 17.52
C ASP A 73 -19.82 4.04 16.15
N GLU A 74 -20.86 3.92 15.33
CA GLU A 74 -20.75 3.41 13.97
C GLU A 74 -19.81 4.27 13.11
N GLU A 75 -19.92 5.60 13.21
CA GLU A 75 -19.07 6.52 12.45
C GLU A 75 -17.60 6.43 12.92
N ILE A 76 -17.35 6.37 14.23
CA ILE A 76 -16.00 6.17 14.79
C ILE A 76 -15.40 4.84 14.31
N MET A 77 -16.19 3.77 14.29
CA MET A 77 -15.72 2.46 13.82
C MET A 77 -15.42 2.46 12.33
N ARG A 78 -16.20 3.20 11.54
CA ARG A 78 -15.94 3.41 10.12
C ARG A 78 -14.64 4.17 9.89
N GLU A 79 -14.44 5.30 10.56
CA GLU A 79 -13.21 6.09 10.46
C GLU A 79 -11.98 5.29 10.85
N LYS A 80 -12.05 4.51 11.94
CA LYS A 80 -10.96 3.62 12.36
C LYS A 80 -10.61 2.59 11.30
N ARG A 81 -11.62 2.01 10.64
CA ARG A 81 -11.42 1.03 9.56
C ARG A 81 -10.78 1.67 8.33
N GLU A 82 -11.27 2.84 7.92
CA GLU A 82 -10.73 3.57 6.76
C GLU A 82 -9.29 4.00 7.02
N ASN A 83 -8.98 4.51 8.21
CA ASN A 83 -7.62 4.89 8.61
C ASN A 83 -6.66 3.70 8.64
N LEU A 84 -7.08 2.55 9.20
CA LEU A 84 -6.25 1.35 9.21
C LEU A 84 -5.95 0.85 7.79
N LYS A 85 -6.96 0.84 6.90
CA LYS A 85 -6.77 0.44 5.51
C LYS A 85 -5.77 1.37 4.81
N LYS A 86 -5.90 2.67 5.03
CA LYS A 86 -4.98 3.67 4.46
C LYS A 86 -3.54 3.46 4.97
N GLN A 87 -3.36 3.24 6.27
CA GLN A 87 -2.04 2.94 6.83
C GLN A 87 -1.42 1.69 6.22
N GLN A 88 -2.20 0.62 6.05
CA GLN A 88 -1.74 -0.61 5.42
C GLN A 88 -1.39 -0.42 3.94
N GLU A 89 -2.15 0.40 3.21
CA GLU A 89 -1.84 0.77 1.82
C GLU A 89 -0.53 1.57 1.73
N ASP A 90 -0.33 2.56 2.61
CA ASP A 90 0.88 3.38 2.65
C ASP A 90 2.13 2.53 2.99
N GLU A 91 2.03 1.64 3.97
CA GLU A 91 3.12 0.73 4.35
C GLU A 91 3.44 -0.28 3.24
N TYR A 92 2.41 -0.79 2.57
CA TYR A 92 2.57 -1.70 1.43
C TYR A 92 3.28 -1.02 0.26
N GLU A 93 2.91 0.21 -0.07
CA GLU A 93 3.56 0.97 -1.14
C GLU A 93 5.03 1.23 -0.81
N GLN A 94 5.33 1.63 0.44
CA GLN A 94 6.72 1.83 0.88
C GLN A 94 7.54 0.54 0.79
N SER A 95 6.99 -0.60 1.22
CA SER A 95 7.68 -1.89 1.11
C SER A 95 7.94 -2.26 -0.35
N LEU A 96 6.96 -2.05 -1.23
CA LEU A 96 7.09 -2.35 -2.65
C LEU A 96 8.18 -1.49 -3.30
N GLN A 97 8.24 -0.20 -2.97
CA GLN A 97 9.28 0.70 -3.46
C GLN A 97 10.68 0.30 -2.95
N ALA A 98 10.79 -0.11 -1.68
CA ALA A 98 12.05 -0.57 -1.11
C ALA A 98 12.55 -1.85 -1.80
N ASP A 99 11.66 -2.81 -2.05
CA ASP A 99 12.02 -4.05 -2.74
C ASP A 99 12.45 -3.80 -4.19
N LEU A 100 11.73 -2.93 -4.91
CA LEU A 100 12.11 -2.53 -6.27
C LEU A 100 13.46 -1.81 -6.31
N ALA A 101 13.73 -0.91 -5.35
CA ALA A 101 15.00 -0.20 -5.26
C ALA A 101 16.16 -1.16 -4.95
N LYS A 102 15.95 -2.11 -4.04
CA LYS A 102 16.93 -3.14 -3.71
C LYS A 102 17.24 -4.04 -4.90
N GLU A 103 16.23 -4.42 -5.67
CA GLU A 103 16.43 -5.24 -6.86
C GLU A 103 17.21 -4.50 -7.95
N ARG A 104 16.88 -3.23 -8.20
CA ARG A 104 17.66 -2.38 -9.13
C ARG A 104 19.12 -2.25 -8.70
N ALA A 105 19.36 -1.99 -7.42
CA ALA A 105 20.73 -1.89 -6.90
C ALA A 105 21.51 -3.21 -7.08
N ARG A 106 20.88 -4.37 -6.84
CA ARG A 106 21.49 -5.67 -7.10
C ARG A 106 21.83 -5.89 -8.57
N GLN A 107 20.94 -5.48 -9.47
CA GLN A 107 21.14 -5.64 -10.90
C GLN A 107 22.24 -4.71 -11.42
N GLU A 108 22.28 -3.47 -10.96
CA GLU A 108 23.36 -2.52 -11.26
C GLU A 108 24.72 -3.02 -10.76
N GLU A 109 24.79 -3.59 -9.55
CA GLU A 109 26.02 -4.19 -9.01
C GLU A 109 26.47 -5.40 -9.83
N TYR A 110 25.54 -6.26 -10.24
CA TYR A 110 25.82 -7.40 -11.10
C TYR A 110 26.39 -6.95 -12.46
N ASP A 111 25.73 -6.00 -13.12
CA ASP A 111 26.16 -5.46 -14.41
C ASP A 111 27.52 -4.76 -14.31
N ALA A 112 27.77 -4.01 -13.23
CA ALA A 112 29.05 -3.37 -12.98
C ALA A 112 30.18 -4.41 -12.81
N ASN A 113 29.92 -5.48 -12.04
CA ASN A 113 30.88 -6.57 -11.86
C ASN A 113 31.17 -7.32 -13.16
N GLU A 114 30.16 -7.59 -13.98
CA GLU A 114 30.35 -8.24 -15.28
C GLU A 114 31.18 -7.37 -16.24
N ARG A 115 30.92 -6.05 -16.29
CA ARG A 115 31.76 -5.12 -17.07
C ARG A 115 33.21 -5.12 -16.59
N LEU A 116 33.42 -5.11 -15.28
CA LEU A 116 34.76 -5.15 -14.68
C LEU A 116 35.50 -6.46 -15.01
N LYS A 117 34.81 -7.60 -15.00
CA LYS A 117 35.37 -8.88 -15.44
C LYS A 117 35.74 -8.86 -16.91
N GLN A 118 34.84 -8.40 -17.78
CA GLN A 118 35.11 -8.31 -19.22
C GLN A 118 36.32 -7.41 -19.51
N GLN A 119 36.43 -6.27 -18.83
CA GLN A 119 37.56 -5.36 -18.99
C GLN A 119 38.88 -5.99 -18.53
N ARG A 120 38.87 -6.75 -17.42
CA ARG A 120 40.05 -7.53 -16.99
C ARG A 120 40.43 -8.63 -17.97
N LEU A 121 39.46 -9.35 -18.52
CA LEU A 121 39.68 -10.37 -19.55
C LEU A 121 40.31 -9.75 -20.81
N GLN A 122 39.77 -8.63 -21.30
CA GLN A 122 40.33 -7.91 -22.45
C GLN A 122 41.76 -7.44 -22.21
N GLN A 123 42.07 -6.85 -21.04
CA GLN A 123 43.44 -6.48 -20.68
C GLN A 123 44.37 -7.71 -20.64
N GLN A 124 43.87 -8.85 -20.16
CA GLN A 124 44.63 -10.09 -20.13
C GLN A 124 44.88 -10.67 -21.53
N GLU A 125 43.92 -10.54 -22.45
CA GLU A 125 44.10 -10.93 -23.86
C GLU A 125 45.03 -9.97 -24.60
N GLU A 126 44.90 -8.66 -24.42
CA GLU A 126 45.80 -7.67 -25.02
C GLU A 126 47.24 -7.84 -24.52
N SER A 127 47.45 -8.10 -23.22
CA SER A 127 48.78 -8.39 -22.69
C SER A 127 49.34 -9.71 -23.21
N LYS A 128 48.51 -10.74 -23.44
CA LYS A 128 48.93 -11.98 -24.11
C LYS A 128 49.27 -11.75 -25.58
N ALA A 129 48.50 -10.94 -26.30
CA ALA A 129 48.72 -10.62 -27.71
C ALA A 129 49.96 -9.73 -27.95
N ARG A 130 50.37 -8.94 -26.95
CA ARG A 130 51.61 -8.17 -26.97
C ARG A 130 52.87 -9.02 -26.74
N LEU A 131 52.73 -10.28 -26.33
CA LEU A 131 53.87 -11.20 -26.26
C LEU A 131 54.18 -11.68 -27.68
N PRO A 132 55.42 -11.49 -28.19
CA PRO A 132 55.79 -11.98 -29.50
C PRO A 132 55.62 -13.50 -29.59
N GLU A 133 55.13 -14.00 -30.72
CA GLU A 133 54.93 -15.44 -30.96
C GLU A 133 56.23 -16.21 -30.72
N GLU A 134 56.11 -17.40 -30.11
CA GLU A 134 57.27 -18.22 -29.80
C GLU A 134 57.85 -18.82 -31.09
N PRO A 135 59.14 -18.58 -31.39
CA PRO A 135 59.76 -19.09 -32.61
C PRO A 135 59.84 -20.62 -32.62
N SER A 136 59.64 -21.18 -33.81
CA SER A 136 59.67 -22.63 -34.09
C SER A 136 61.08 -23.21 -33.90
N GLU A 137 61.18 -24.50 -33.56
CA GLU A 137 62.47 -25.17 -33.27
C GLU A 137 63.44 -25.21 -34.47
N THR A 138 62.94 -24.94 -35.68
CA THR A 138 63.66 -25.00 -36.95
C THR A 138 64.25 -23.67 -37.43
N GLU A 139 64.01 -22.55 -36.73
CA GLU A 139 64.54 -21.24 -37.14
C GLU A 139 65.96 -20.97 -36.60
N LYS A 140 66.77 -20.24 -37.38
CA LYS A 140 68.14 -19.87 -36.98
C LYS A 140 68.10 -18.65 -36.04
N ASN A 141 69.01 -18.59 -35.06
CA ASN A 141 69.17 -17.49 -34.07
C ASN A 141 68.13 -17.44 -32.93
N ILE A 142 67.88 -18.58 -32.27
CA ILE A 142 66.98 -18.69 -31.11
C ILE A 142 67.78 -18.87 -29.81
N THR A 143 67.35 -18.18 -28.74
CA THR A 143 67.85 -18.39 -27.37
C THR A 143 66.72 -18.90 -26.46
N ARG A 144 67.04 -19.85 -25.54
CA ARG A 144 66.08 -20.42 -24.57
C ARG A 144 66.22 -19.73 -23.22
N LEU A 145 65.13 -19.17 -22.71
CA LEU A 145 65.09 -18.47 -21.42
C LEU A 145 64.30 -19.30 -20.40
N LYS A 146 64.92 -19.55 -19.25
CA LYS A 146 64.40 -20.41 -18.18
C LYS A 146 64.08 -19.55 -16.96
N ILE A 147 62.80 -19.34 -16.67
CA ILE A 147 62.32 -18.51 -15.56
C ILE A 147 61.82 -19.43 -14.45
N ARG A 148 62.42 -19.36 -13.27
CA ARG A 148 61.96 -20.09 -12.08
C ARG A 148 60.95 -19.20 -11.34
N LEU A 149 59.70 -19.64 -11.26
CA LEU A 149 58.67 -18.89 -10.52
C LEU A 149 58.78 -19.19 -9.02
N PRO A 150 58.49 -18.20 -8.15
CA PRO A 150 58.60 -18.36 -6.70
C PRO A 150 57.47 -19.19 -6.04
N ASN A 151 56.40 -19.55 -6.75
CA ASN A 151 55.19 -20.20 -6.20
C ASN A 151 55.13 -21.73 -6.33
N ASP A 152 56.28 -22.42 -6.44
CA ASP A 152 56.39 -23.90 -6.51
C ASP A 152 55.68 -24.60 -7.71
N GLU A 153 55.08 -23.86 -8.64
CA GLU A 153 54.47 -24.37 -9.89
C GLU A 153 55.51 -24.72 -11.00
N GLY A 154 56.79 -24.77 -10.67
CA GLY A 154 57.86 -25.24 -11.56
C GLY A 154 58.56 -24.16 -12.39
N VAL A 155 59.14 -24.58 -13.52
CA VAL A 155 60.03 -23.75 -14.35
C VAL A 155 59.40 -23.46 -15.70
N LEU A 156 59.19 -22.17 -15.99
CA LEU A 156 58.70 -21.70 -17.29
C LEU A 156 59.87 -21.61 -18.28
N MET A 157 59.73 -22.26 -19.43
CA MET A 157 60.70 -22.22 -20.51
C MET A 157 60.06 -21.57 -21.74
N ARG A 158 60.63 -20.47 -22.23
CA ARG A 158 60.22 -19.80 -23.48
C ARG A 158 61.40 -19.57 -24.41
N ARG A 159 61.12 -19.55 -25.72
CA ARG A 159 62.11 -19.29 -26.79
C ARG A 159 61.96 -17.86 -27.29
N PHE A 160 63.07 -17.20 -27.60
CA PHE A 160 63.10 -15.84 -28.15
C PHE A 160 64.14 -15.73 -29.27
N HIS A 161 63.92 -14.83 -30.23
CA HIS A 161 64.94 -14.47 -31.22
C HIS A 161 66.06 -13.66 -30.57
N ILE A 162 67.30 -13.83 -31.04
CA ILE A 162 68.49 -13.09 -30.56
C ILE A 162 68.35 -11.57 -30.68
N ASN A 163 67.53 -11.07 -31.60
CA ASN A 163 67.35 -9.64 -31.84
C ASN A 163 66.21 -9.00 -31.00
N ASN A 164 65.51 -9.77 -30.15
CA ASN A 164 64.51 -9.18 -29.26
C ASN A 164 65.19 -8.47 -28.09
N ASN A 165 64.99 -7.16 -27.98
CA ASN A 165 65.43 -6.39 -26.83
C ASN A 165 64.54 -6.67 -25.61
N LEU A 166 65.14 -6.76 -24.42
CA LEU A 166 64.39 -6.67 -23.18
C LEU A 166 63.84 -5.24 -23.06
N GLN A 167 62.51 -5.10 -23.00
CA GLN A 167 61.84 -3.88 -22.54
C GLN A 167 61.47 -4.00 -21.07
#